data_AF-A0A935VCJ2-F1
#
_entry.id   AF-A0A935VCJ2-F1
#
_cell.length_a   1.000
_cell.length_b   1.000
_cell.length_c   1.000
_cell.angle_alpha   90.00
_cell.angle_beta   90.00
_cell.angle_gamma   90.00
#
_symmetry.space_group_name_H-M   'P 1'
#
loop_
_entity.id
_entity.type
_entity.pdbx_description
1 polymer ?
#
loop_
_entity_poly.entity_id
_entity_poly.type
_entity_poly.pdbx_seq_one_letter_code
_entity_poly.pdbx_strand_id
1 'polypeptide(L)'
;MDGRIFHIQKQIADQLDRPWTVEMMAATIGITSAHLQRVFRDMVGVPPATYLATLRLQKAHDILSDPACFDAIKEIRLRCGFLNESNFTRDFKKKFGVTPTDCRSLAWEKDQSNPPNE
;
A
#
# COMPACT_ATOMS: atom_id res chain seq x y z
N MET A 1 17.40 7.99 -17.16
CA MET A 1 16.30 7.34 -16.39
C MET A 1 16.20 5.89 -16.85
N ASP A 2 16.31 4.92 -15.94
CA ASP A 2 16.16 3.50 -16.30
C ASP A 2 14.68 3.16 -16.48
N GLY A 3 14.24 3.00 -17.74
CA GLY A 3 12.85 2.68 -18.10
C GLY A 3 12.31 1.40 -17.46
N ARG A 4 13.20 0.49 -17.04
CA ARG A 4 12.83 -0.76 -16.38
C ARG A 4 12.25 -0.53 -14.98
N ILE A 5 12.74 0.48 -14.26
CA ILE A 5 12.23 0.83 -12.92
C ILE A 5 10.79 1.33 -13.02
N PHE A 6 10.49 2.19 -13.99
CA PHE A 6 9.13 2.65 -14.24
C PHE A 6 8.19 1.50 -14.61
N HIS A 7 8.67 0.55 -15.42
CA HIS A 7 7.89 -0.63 -15.79
C HIS A 7 7.49 -1.47 -14.56
N ILE A 8 8.46 -1.77 -13.67
CA ILE A 8 8.16 -2.57 -12.47
C ILE A 8 7.30 -1.80 -11.46
N GLN A 9 7.46 -0.48 -11.33
CA GLN A 9 6.57 0.34 -10.49
C GLN A 9 5.12 0.26 -10.97
N LYS A 10 4.90 0.36 -12.28
CA LYS A 10 3.56 0.25 -12.88
C LYS A 10 2.94 -1.12 -12.61
N GLN A 11 3.68 -2.20 -12.88
CA GLN A 11 3.17 -3.55 -12.61
C GLN A 11 2.84 -3.82 -11.13
N ILE A 12 3.67 -3.31 -10.21
CA ILE A 12 3.40 -3.40 -8.78
C ILE A 12 2.09 -2.69 -8.43
N ALA A 13 1.88 -1.48 -8.97
CA ALA A 13 0.68 -0.70 -8.72
C ALA A 13 -0.58 -1.36 -9.28
N ASP A 14 -0.48 -2.00 -10.45
CA ASP A 14 -1.60 -2.70 -11.10
C ASP A 14 -1.98 -4.00 -10.36
N GLN A 15 -1.06 -4.62 -9.61
CA GLN A 15 -1.23 -5.92 -8.96
C GLN A 15 -0.78 -5.93 -7.50
N LEU A 16 -1.35 -5.05 -6.67
CA LEU A 16 -0.94 -4.90 -5.27
C LEU A 16 -1.26 -6.13 -4.41
N ASP A 17 -2.27 -6.92 -4.75
CA ASP A 17 -2.70 -8.13 -4.03
C ASP A 17 -1.82 -9.35 -4.30
N ARG A 18 -1.07 -9.35 -5.41
CA ARG A 18 -0.14 -10.44 -5.77
C ARG A 18 0.95 -10.63 -4.71
N PRO A 19 1.35 -11.86 -4.36
CA PRO A 19 2.44 -12.14 -3.42
C PRO A 19 3.82 -11.83 -4.02
N TRP A 20 4.09 -10.56 -4.32
CA TRP A 20 5.36 -10.10 -4.87
C TRP A 20 6.53 -10.39 -3.93
N THR A 21 7.60 -10.97 -4.49
CA THR A 21 8.93 -10.98 -3.88
C THR A 21 9.88 -10.09 -4.67
N VAL A 22 11.00 -9.69 -4.07
CA VAL A 22 12.01 -8.88 -4.75
C VAL A 22 12.62 -9.66 -5.91
N GLU A 23 12.75 -10.98 -5.78
CA GLU A 23 13.23 -11.89 -6.82
C GLU A 23 12.27 -11.89 -8.01
N MET A 24 10.96 -11.97 -7.78
CA MET A 24 9.95 -11.90 -8.84
C MET A 24 9.99 -10.55 -9.56
N MET A 25 10.10 -9.45 -8.81
CA MET A 25 10.22 -8.11 -9.38
C MET A 25 11.46 -7.99 -10.28
N ALA A 26 12.59 -8.53 -9.83
CA ALA A 26 13.86 -8.44 -10.55
C ALA A 26 13.84 -9.31 -11.81
N ALA A 27 13.29 -10.53 -11.72
CA ALA A 27 13.09 -11.43 -12.84
C ALA A 27 12.22 -10.79 -13.94
N THR A 28 11.19 -10.02 -13.55
CA THR A 28 10.27 -9.39 -14.50
C THR A 28 10.95 -8.35 -15.41
N ILE A 29 12.07 -7.77 -14.95
CA ILE A 29 12.84 -6.79 -15.73
C ILE A 29 14.25 -7.28 -16.11
N GLY A 30 14.51 -8.58 -15.96
CA GLY A 30 15.74 -9.23 -16.41
C GLY A 30 17.01 -8.83 -15.65
N ILE A 31 16.91 -8.55 -14.34
CA ILE A 31 18.06 -8.19 -13.50
C ILE A 31 18.11 -9.04 -12.22
N THR A 32 19.23 -8.98 -11.51
CA THR A 32 19.37 -9.62 -10.19
C THR A 32 18.62 -8.83 -9.11
N SER A 33 18.18 -9.51 -8.05
CA SER A 33 17.52 -8.88 -6.90
C SER A 33 18.39 -7.79 -6.25
N ALA A 34 19.70 -8.03 -6.13
CA ALA A 34 20.66 -7.04 -5.62
C ALA A 34 20.74 -5.79 -6.53
N HIS A 35 20.79 -5.98 -7.85
CA HIS A 35 20.79 -4.86 -8.78
C HIS A 35 19.48 -4.06 -8.70
N LEU A 36 18.34 -4.76 -8.64
CA LEU A 36 17.03 -4.13 -8.43
C LEU A 36 17.02 -3.28 -7.16
N GLN A 37 17.40 -3.85 -6.01
CA GLN A 37 17.39 -3.11 -4.75
C GLN A 37 18.23 -1.83 -4.79
N ARG A 38 19.40 -1.89 -5.42
CA ARG A 38 20.29 -0.74 -5.57
C ARG A 38 19.66 0.31 -6.49
N VAL A 39 19.36 -0.03 -7.73
CA VAL A 39 18.86 0.93 -8.73
C VAL A 39 17.51 1.50 -8.33
N PHE A 40 16.62 0.68 -7.74
CA PHE A 40 15.33 1.14 -7.26
C PHE A 40 15.48 2.13 -6.11
N ARG A 41 16.41 1.90 -5.17
CA ARG A 41 16.70 2.87 -4.10
C ARG A 41 17.29 4.16 -4.65
N ASP A 42 18.23 4.07 -5.59
CA ASP A 42 18.87 5.24 -6.20
C ASP A 42 17.85 6.11 -6.95
N MET A 43 16.83 5.49 -7.56
CA MET A 43 15.81 6.17 -8.37
C MET A 43 14.56 6.60 -7.57
N VAL A 44 14.12 5.79 -6.60
CA VAL A 44 12.83 5.96 -5.87
C VAL A 44 13.05 6.36 -4.41
N GLY A 45 14.29 6.26 -3.90
CA GLY A 45 14.67 6.61 -2.52
C GLY A 45 14.46 5.50 -1.50
N VAL A 46 13.68 4.46 -1.82
CA VAL A 46 13.36 3.34 -0.92
C VAL A 46 13.50 2.00 -1.62
N PRO A 47 13.74 0.89 -0.90
CA PRO A 47 13.81 -0.42 -1.53
C PRO A 47 12.43 -0.92 -2.02
N PRO A 48 12.39 -1.83 -3.01
CA PRO A 48 11.14 -2.27 -3.66
C PRO A 48 10.07 -2.82 -2.71
N ALA A 49 10.47 -3.60 -1.70
CA ALA A 49 9.53 -4.16 -0.72
C ALA A 49 8.85 -3.08 0.13
N THR A 50 9.60 -2.04 0.53
CA THR A 50 9.07 -0.90 1.27
C THR A 50 8.14 -0.05 0.40
N TYR A 51 8.48 0.10 -0.88
CA TYR A 51 7.62 0.76 -1.85
C TYR A 51 6.28 0.03 -2.02
N LEU A 52 6.31 -1.29 -2.23
CA LEU A 52 5.11 -2.13 -2.30
C LEU A 52 4.26 -2.00 -1.04
N ALA A 53 4.87 -2.14 0.15
CA ALA A 53 4.15 -2.01 1.41
C ALA A 53 3.49 -0.62 1.54
N THR A 54 4.19 0.43 1.10
CA THR A 54 3.67 1.80 1.11
C THR A 54 2.43 1.96 0.23
N LEU A 55 2.45 1.42 -1.00
CA LEU A 55 1.30 1.46 -1.90
C LEU A 55 0.12 0.66 -1.35
N ARG A 56 0.38 -0.52 -0.78
CA ARG A 56 -0.66 -1.34 -0.14
C ARG A 56 -1.31 -0.63 1.05
N LEU A 57 -0.50 0.02 1.89
CA LEU A 57 -1.00 0.82 3.02
C LEU A 57 -1.82 2.01 2.52
N GLN A 58 -1.39 2.67 1.45
CA GLN A 58 -2.14 3.77 0.85
C GLN A 58 -3.51 3.31 0.36
N LYS A 59 -3.57 2.21 -0.41
CA LYS A 59 -4.83 1.63 -0.87
C LYS A 59 -5.76 1.27 0.30
N ALA A 60 -5.21 0.68 1.37
CA ALA A 60 -6.00 0.36 2.55
C ALA A 60 -6.53 1.61 3.25
N HIS A 61 -5.71 2.66 3.35
CA HIS A 61 -6.12 3.94 3.91
C HIS A 61 -7.23 4.57 3.09
N ASP A 62 -7.09 4.63 1.77
CA ASP A 62 -8.08 5.23 0.87
C ASP A 62 -9.45 4.56 1.06
N ILE A 63 -9.48 3.21 1.15
CA ILE A 63 -10.70 2.44 1.42
C ILE A 63 -11.25 2.74 2.83
N LEU A 64 -10.39 2.76 3.86
CA LEU A 64 -10.83 2.96 5.25
C LEU A 64 -11.27 4.40 5.55
N SER A 65 -10.76 5.36 4.77
CA SER A 65 -11.11 6.77 4.88
C SER A 65 -12.39 7.14 4.13
N ASP A 66 -12.97 6.19 3.37
CA ASP A 66 -14.26 6.34 2.73
C ASP A 66 -15.39 6.05 3.74
N PRO A 67 -16.24 7.05 4.07
CA PRO A 67 -17.38 6.85 4.98
C PRO A 67 -18.38 5.80 4.50
N ALA A 68 -18.45 5.54 3.19
CA ALA A 68 -19.31 4.52 2.60
C ALA A 68 -18.70 3.11 2.67
N CYS A 69 -17.50 2.94 3.22
CA CYS A 69 -16.87 1.64 3.37
C CYS A 69 -17.50 0.83 4.51
N PHE A 70 -18.13 -0.29 4.15
CA PHE A 70 -18.69 -1.25 5.13
C PHE A 70 -17.89 -2.56 5.23
N ASP A 71 -16.86 -2.75 4.40
CA ASP A 71 -16.05 -3.96 4.37
C ASP A 71 -15.34 -4.20 5.72
N ALA A 72 -15.13 -5.45 6.09
CA ALA A 72 -14.39 -5.77 7.31
C ALA A 72 -12.90 -5.38 7.15
N ILE A 73 -12.27 -4.82 8.20
CA ILE A 73 -10.84 -4.46 8.17
C ILE A 73 -9.97 -5.66 7.76
N LYS A 74 -10.34 -6.86 8.21
CA LYS A 74 -9.70 -8.12 7.81
C LYS A 74 -9.72 -8.34 6.29
N GLU A 75 -10.85 -8.10 5.64
CA GLU A 75 -11.00 -8.27 4.19
C GLU A 75 -10.22 -7.22 3.42
N ILE A 76 -10.28 -5.95 3.86
CA ILE A 76 -9.51 -4.85 3.27
C ILE A 76 -8.01 -5.16 3.33
N ARG A 77 -7.52 -5.59 4.50
CA ARG A 77 -6.12 -5.99 4.71
C ARG A 77 -5.69 -7.08 3.71
N LEU A 78 -6.51 -8.14 3.58
CA LEU A 78 -6.22 -9.26 2.67
C LEU A 78 -6.25 -8.81 1.20
N ARG A 79 -7.24 -8.01 0.79
CA ARG A 79 -7.35 -7.41 -0.56
C ARG A 79 -6.20 -6.47 -0.90
N CYS A 80 -5.56 -5.88 0.11
CA CYS A 80 -4.37 -5.08 -0.06
C CYS A 80 -3.07 -5.91 -0.01
N GLY A 81 -3.14 -7.24 0.11
CA GLY A 81 -1.98 -8.13 0.07
C GLY A 81 -1.22 -8.25 1.40
N PHE A 82 -1.82 -7.86 2.53
CA PHE A 82 -1.26 -8.10 3.86
C PHE A 82 -1.79 -9.41 4.42
N LEU A 83 -0.91 -10.37 4.72
CA LEU A 83 -1.30 -11.66 5.32
C LEU A 83 -1.27 -11.65 6.85
N ASN A 84 -0.42 -10.81 7.45
CA ASN A 84 -0.30 -10.68 8.90
C ASN A 84 -0.97 -9.39 9.41
N GLU A 85 -1.88 -9.54 10.36
CA GLU A 85 -2.66 -8.44 10.93
C GLU A 85 -1.82 -7.51 11.80
N SER A 86 -1.00 -8.04 12.70
CA SER A 86 -0.14 -7.24 13.59
C SER A 86 0.83 -6.37 12.81
N ASN A 87 1.40 -6.89 11.72
CA ASN A 87 2.26 -6.13 10.82
C ASN A 87 1.48 -5.04 10.11
N PHE A 88 0.31 -5.35 9.56
CA PHE A 88 -0.55 -4.36 8.90
C PHE A 88 -0.90 -3.20 9.85
N THR A 89 -1.43 -3.50 11.04
CA THR A 89 -1.85 -2.47 12.01
C THR A 89 -0.67 -1.61 12.46
N ARG A 90 0.48 -2.23 12.77
CA ARG A 90 1.69 -1.50 13.18
C ARG A 90 2.20 -0.60 12.07
N ASP A 91 2.33 -1.11 10.85
CA ASP A 91 2.91 -0.36 9.73
C ASP A 91 1.93 0.73 9.24
N PHE A 92 0.62 0.46 9.29
CA PHE A 92 -0.44 1.46 9.04
C PHE A 92 -0.36 2.62 10.04
N LYS A 93 -0.34 2.31 11.35
CA LYS A 93 -0.22 3.33 12.39
C LYS A 93 1.07 4.12 12.27
N LYS A 94 2.19 3.45 11.96
CA LYS A 94 3.47 4.12 11.72
C LYS A 94 3.40 5.12 10.55
N LYS A 95 2.64 4.81 9.50
CA LYS A 95 2.53 5.64 8.30
C LYS A 95 1.51 6.78 8.44
N PHE A 96 0.36 6.53 9.07
CA PHE A 96 -0.78 7.46 9.11
C PHE A 96 -1.06 8.06 10.50
N GLY A 97 -0.34 7.62 11.54
CA GLY A 97 -0.49 8.11 12.91
C GLY A 97 -1.64 7.49 13.70
N VAL A 98 -2.61 6.86 13.02
CA VAL A 98 -3.82 6.27 13.61
C VAL A 98 -3.95 4.79 13.27
N THR A 99 -4.70 4.01 14.04
CA THR A 99 -4.95 2.60 13.68
C THR A 99 -5.95 2.51 12.51
N PRO A 100 -6.03 1.36 11.81
CA PRO A 100 -7.05 1.13 10.78
C PRO A 100 -8.49 1.35 11.28
N THR A 101 -8.76 0.96 12.53
CA THR A 101 -10.08 1.16 13.17
C THR A 101 -10.34 2.62 13.43
N ASP A 102 -9.39 3.33 14.02
CA ASP A 102 -9.53 4.78 14.29
C ASP A 102 -9.70 5.57 12.99
N CYS A 103 -8.99 5.19 11.92
CA CYS A 103 -9.10 5.81 10.60
C CYS A 103 -10.54 5.76 10.07
N ARG A 104 -11.22 4.61 10.22
CA ARG A 104 -12.62 4.45 9.84
C ARG A 104 -13.56 5.27 10.71
N SER A 105 -13.38 5.24 12.02
CA SER A 105 -14.18 6.05 12.95
C SER A 105 -14.11 7.54 12.62
N LEU A 106 -12.89 8.06 12.37
CA LEU A 106 -12.67 9.45 11.99
C LEU A 106 -13.31 9.80 10.63
N ALA A 107 -13.38 8.85 9.69
CA ALA A 107 -14.05 9.08 8.41
C ALA A 107 -15.57 9.27 8.60
N TRP A 108 -16.20 8.43 9.42
CA TRP A 108 -17.62 8.57 9.76
C TRP A 108 -17.93 9.86 10.53
N GLU A 109 -17.07 10.25 11.48
CA GLU A 109 -17.26 11.51 12.23
C GLU A 109 -17.19 12.74 11.31
N LYS A 110 -16.27 12.74 10.33
CA LYS A 110 -16.14 13.83 9.36
C LYS A 110 -17.34 13.93 8.42
N ASP A 111 -17.88 12.79 7.98
CA ASP A 111 -19.07 12.72 7.12
C ASP A 111 -20.30 13.30 7.82
N GLN A 112 -20.55 12.89 9.08
CA GLN A 112 -21.65 13.42 9.88
C GLN A 112 -21.51 14.92 10.21
N SER A 113 -20.29 15.43 10.25
CA SER A 113 -19.99 16.84 10.52
C SER A 113 -20.09 17.74 9.29
N ASN A 114 -20.24 17.17 8.08
CA ASN A 114 -20.41 17.92 6.84
C ASN A 114 -21.84 17.70 6.31
N PRO A 115 -22.83 18.48 6.78
CA PRO A 115 -24.21 18.30 6.33
C PRO A 115 -24.28 18.48 4.80
N PRO A 116 -25.11 17.69 4.09
CA PRO A 116 -25.32 17.88 2.68
C PRO A 116 -25.81 19.32 2.46
N ASN A 117 -25.07 20.08 1.66
CA ASN A 117 -25.51 21.40 1.20
C ASN A 117 -26.87 21.20 0.52
N GLU A 118 -27.90 21.90 1.03
CA GLU A 118 -29.31 21.82 0.60
C GLU A 118 -29.51 21.94 -0.91
#